data_AF-A0A972T2U8-F1
#
_entry.id   AF-A0A972T2U8-F1
#
_cell.length_a   1.000
_cell.length_b   1.000
_cell.length_c   1.000
_cell.angle_alpha   90.00
_cell.angle_beta   90.00
_cell.angle_gamma   90.00
#
_symmetry.space_group_name_H-M   'P 1'
#
loop_
_entity.id
_entity.type
_entity.pdbx_description
1 polymer ?
#
loop_
_entity_poly.entity_id
_entity_poly.type
_entity_poly.pdbx_seq_one_letter_code
_entity_poly.pdbx_strand_id
1 'polypeptide(L)'
;MIGEKELRKQYGERFEKALLPIEHELRKYLNNLFDNYPRIDQILVRAKSVDSFINKSKKQENGGNKYSDPLNQIQDQIGARIVTF
;
A
#
# COMPACT_ATOMS: atom_id res chain seq x y z
N MET A 1 -10.62 20.16 -4.93
CA MET A 1 -9.92 18.89 -5.22
C MET A 1 -8.42 19.16 -5.17
N ILE A 2 -7.65 18.34 -4.46
CA ILE A 2 -6.19 18.41 -4.49
C ILE A 2 -5.74 18.08 -5.92
N GLY A 3 -4.92 18.94 -6.54
CA GLY A 3 -4.37 18.68 -7.87
C GLY A 3 -3.40 17.48 -7.85
N GLU A 4 -3.30 16.75 -8.95
CA GLU A 4 -2.47 15.54 -9.04
C GLU A 4 -1.02 15.75 -8.58
N LYS A 5 -0.41 16.87 -8.94
CA LYS A 5 0.96 17.22 -8.53
C LYS A 5 1.10 17.28 -7.00
N GLU A 6 0.12 17.86 -6.33
CA GLU A 6 0.11 17.98 -4.87
C GLU A 6 -0.20 16.63 -4.21
N LEU A 7 -1.13 15.85 -4.77
CA LEU A 7 -1.41 14.50 -4.30
C LEU A 7 -0.18 13.59 -4.41
N ARG A 8 0.57 13.70 -5.51
CA ARG A 8 1.82 12.96 -5.73
C ARG A 8 2.89 13.34 -4.72
N LYS A 9 2.99 14.63 -4.39
CA LYS A 9 3.92 15.13 -3.36
C LYS A 9 3.55 14.56 -1.99
N GLN A 10 2.30 14.73 -1.56
CA GLN A 10 1.83 14.26 -0.24
C GLN A 10 1.97 12.74 -0.09
N TYR A 11 1.57 11.98 -1.12
CA TYR A 11 1.73 10.53 -1.09
C TYR A 11 3.20 10.12 -1.19
N GLY A 12 4.04 10.83 -1.94
CA GLY A 12 5.48 10.61 -2.01
C GLY A 12 6.14 10.75 -0.64
N GLU A 13 5.83 11.83 0.08
CA GLU A 13 6.34 12.03 1.45
C GLU A 13 5.87 10.91 2.40
N ARG A 14 4.60 10.50 2.31
CA ARG A 14 4.06 9.36 3.08
C ARG A 14 4.74 8.04 2.70
N PHE A 15 4.98 7.83 1.41
CA PHE A 15 5.62 6.62 0.88
C PHE A 15 7.02 6.45 1.46
N GLU A 16 7.83 7.51 1.41
CA GLU A 16 9.20 7.49 1.89
C GLU A 16 9.30 7.46 3.42
N LYS A 17 8.54 8.33 4.11
CA LYS A 17 8.70 8.53 5.56
C LYS A 17 7.93 7.51 6.41
N ALA A 18 6.90 6.88 5.86
CA ALA A 18 6.06 5.95 6.62
C ALA A 18 5.93 4.58 5.95
N LEU A 19 5.50 4.51 4.68
CA LEU A 19 5.15 3.22 4.08
C LEU A 19 6.36 2.31 3.86
N LEU A 20 7.51 2.84 3.41
CA LEU A 20 8.74 2.05 3.24
C LEU A 20 9.28 1.50 4.58
N PRO A 21 9.39 2.30 5.66
CA PRO A 21 9.72 1.78 6.98
C PRO A 21 8.73 0.70 7.46
N ILE A 22 7.42 0.94 7.34
CA ILE A 22 6.40 -0.02 7.78
C ILE A 22 6.48 -1.31 6.93
N GLU A 23 6.72 -1.22 5.63
CA GLU A 23 6.92 -2.39 4.77
C GLU A 23 8.06 -3.27 5.30
N HIS A 24 9.20 -2.66 5.63
CA HIS A 24 10.36 -3.37 6.16
C HIS A 24 10.06 -4.04 7.51
N GLU A 25 9.54 -3.28 8.47
CA GLU A 25 9.26 -3.79 9.82
C GLU A 25 8.15 -4.84 9.81
N LEU A 26 7.09 -4.63 9.04
CA LEU A 26 6.00 -5.59 8.92
C LEU A 26 6.47 -6.90 8.27
N ARG A 27 7.33 -6.83 7.25
CA ARG A 27 7.95 -8.02 6.65
C ARG A 27 8.76 -8.80 7.67
N LYS A 28 9.62 -8.11 8.43
CA LYS A 28 10.42 -8.71 9.49
C LYS A 28 9.54 -9.34 10.58
N TYR A 29 8.53 -8.62 11.03
CA TYR A 29 7.56 -9.10 12.02
C TYR A 29 6.84 -10.37 11.56
N LEU A 30 6.30 -10.38 10.34
CA LEU A 30 5.58 -11.53 9.81
C LEU A 30 6.50 -12.73 9.59
N ASN A 31 7.71 -12.53 9.05
CA ASN A 31 8.68 -13.61 8.91
C ASN A 31 9.04 -14.23 10.27
N ASN A 32 9.23 -13.41 11.31
CA ASN A 32 9.51 -13.92 12.65
C ASN A 32 8.31 -14.63 13.28
N LEU A 33 7.10 -14.09 13.08
CA LEU A 33 5.86 -14.65 13.62
C LEU A 33 5.55 -16.04 13.05
N PHE A 34 5.82 -16.21 11.76
CA PHE A 34 5.60 -17.47 11.05
C PHE A 34 6.88 -18.30 10.91
N ASP A 35 7.94 -17.95 11.64
CA ASP A 35 9.13 -18.78 11.67
C ASP A 35 8.78 -20.16 12.22
N ASN A 36 9.19 -21.21 11.52
CA ASN A 36 8.85 -22.61 11.82
C ASN A 36 7.35 -22.97 11.75
N TYR A 37 6.47 -22.08 11.25
CA TYR A 37 5.10 -22.47 10.98
C TYR A 37 5.05 -23.39 9.76
N PRO A 38 4.51 -24.62 9.89
CA PRO A 38 4.31 -25.46 8.73
C PRO A 38 3.30 -24.77 7.80
N ARG A 39 3.45 -24.99 6.50
CA ARG A 39 2.52 -24.52 5.47
C ARG A 39 2.52 -23.06 5.07
N ILE A 40 3.59 -22.34 5.40
CA ILE A 40 3.86 -21.04 4.80
C ILE A 40 4.95 -21.22 3.72
N ASP A 41 4.61 -20.87 2.47
CA ASP A 41 5.54 -20.94 1.34
C ASP A 41 6.27 -19.59 1.16
N GLN A 42 5.51 -18.50 1.17
CA GLN A 42 6.06 -17.17 0.96
C GLN A 42 5.31 -16.08 1.71
N ILE A 43 6.05 -15.14 2.29
CA ILE A 43 5.51 -13.89 2.85
C ILE A 43 6.06 -12.72 2.04
N LEU A 44 5.17 -11.93 1.47
CA LEU A 44 5.48 -10.72 0.72
C LEU A 44 4.80 -9.54 1.39
N VAL A 45 5.54 -8.46 1.66
CA VAL A 45 4.98 -7.19 2.11
C VAL A 45 5.43 -6.12 1.14
N ARG A 46 4.50 -5.24 0.74
CA ARG A 46 4.75 -4.20 -0.25
C ARG A 46 3.99 -2.92 0.08
N ALA A 47 4.70 -1.79 0.05
CA ALA A 47 4.14 -0.46 -0.08
C ALA A 47 3.74 -0.19 -1.55
N LYS A 48 2.54 0.33 -1.77
CA LYS A 48 2.08 0.70 -3.11
C LYS A 48 2.90 1.89 -3.63
N SER A 49 3.53 1.73 -4.78
CA SER A 49 4.32 2.79 -5.41
C SER A 49 3.49 4.03 -5.69
N VAL A 50 4.14 5.19 -5.72
CA VAL A 50 3.51 6.49 -5.99
C VAL A 50 2.70 6.47 -7.29
N ASP A 51 3.27 5.98 -8.39
CA ASP A 51 2.56 5.96 -9.68
C ASP A 51 1.37 5.00 -9.67
N SER A 52 1.48 3.84 -8.98
CA SER A 52 0.36 2.92 -8.81
C SER A 52 -0.77 3.54 -7.98
N PHE A 53 -0.43 4.33 -6.97
CA PHE A 53 -1.39 5.06 -6.15
C PHE A 53 -2.11 6.14 -6.96
N ILE A 54 -1.38 6.96 -7.72
CA ILE A 54 -1.96 8.00 -8.59
C ILE A 54 -2.86 7.39 -9.67
N ASN A 55 -2.46 6.27 -10.27
CA ASN A 55 -3.32 5.57 -11.23
C ASN A 55 -4.59 5.03 -10.56
N LYS A 56 -4.49 4.55 -9.30
CA LYS A 56 -5.65 4.08 -8.55
C LYS A 56 -6.57 5.22 -8.10
N SER A 57 -6.04 6.39 -7.75
CA SER A 57 -6.83 7.55 -7.34
C SER A 57 -7.69 8.13 -8.46
N LYS A 58 -7.29 7.91 -9.73
CA LYS A 58 -8.01 8.36 -10.92
C LYS A 58 -9.17 7.44 -11.33
N LYS A 59 -9.39 6.31 -10.64
CA LYS A 59 -10.49 5.41 -10.98
C LYS A 59 -11.83 6.12 -10.83
N GLN A 60 -12.73 5.85 -11.79
CA GLN A 60 -14.10 6.32 -11.75
C GLN A 60 -15.06 5.18 -11.37
N GLU A 61 -16.16 5.52 -10.73
CA GLU A 61 -17.23 4.61 -10.33
C GLU A 61 -18.55 5.39 -10.32
N ASN A 62 -19.61 4.81 -10.89
CA ASN A 62 -20.95 5.41 -10.95
C ASN A 62 -20.98 6.85 -11.50
N GLY A 63 -20.16 7.15 -12.52
CA GLY A 63 -20.13 8.45 -13.19
C GLY A 63 -19.34 9.54 -12.45
N GLY A 64 -18.65 9.20 -11.35
CA GLY A 64 -17.78 10.12 -10.62
C GLY A 64 -16.42 9.50 -10.28
N ASN A 65 -15.56 10.28 -9.61
CA ASN A 65 -14.33 9.73 -9.06
C ASN A 65 -14.68 8.72 -7.97
N LYS A 66 -14.11 7.52 -8.06
CA LYS A 66 -14.28 6.46 -7.04
C LYS A 66 -13.80 6.93 -5.67
N TYR A 67 -12.78 7.77 -5.64
CA TYR A 67 -12.20 8.31 -4.42
C TYR A 67 -12.23 9.84 -4.46
N SER A 68 -12.97 10.44 -3.53
CA SER A 68 -13.00 11.89 -3.30
C SER A 68 -11.80 12.37 -2.46
N ASP A 69 -11.27 11.48 -1.62
CA ASP A 69 -10.08 11.67 -0.80
C ASP A 69 -9.18 10.43 -0.89
N PRO A 70 -8.38 10.31 -1.96
CA PRO A 70 -7.59 9.11 -2.21
C PRO A 70 -6.60 8.76 -1.09
N LEU A 71 -6.07 9.75 -0.37
CA LEU A 71 -5.10 9.52 0.70
C LEU A 71 -5.71 8.77 1.88
N ASN A 72 -7.00 8.97 2.15
CA ASN A 72 -7.66 8.37 3.31
C ASN A 72 -8.62 7.24 2.92
N GLN A 73 -9.03 7.15 1.65
CA GLN A 73 -9.97 6.13 1.18
C GLN A 73 -9.29 4.91 0.52
N ILE A 74 -8.13 5.08 -0.10
CA ILE A 74 -7.39 3.94 -0.67
C ILE A 74 -6.72 3.19 0.48
N GLN A 75 -7.22 1.99 0.80
CA GLN A 75 -6.76 1.22 1.97
C GLN A 75 -5.48 0.43 1.73
N ASP A 76 -5.29 -0.10 0.53
CA ASP A 76 -4.19 -1.00 0.19
C ASP A 76 -2.86 -0.26 -0.07
N GLN A 77 -2.62 0.87 0.62
CA GLN A 77 -1.35 1.61 0.55
C GLN A 77 -0.16 0.77 1.02
N ILE A 78 -0.41 -0.16 1.96
CA ILE A 78 0.47 -1.26 2.32
C ILE A 78 -0.31 -2.57 2.24
N GLY A 79 0.34 -3.63 1.76
CA GLY A 79 -0.27 -4.95 1.69
C GLY A 79 0.72 -6.04 2.05
N ALA A 80 0.25 -7.05 2.79
CA ALA A 80 0.95 -8.29 3.02
C ALA A 80 0.20 -9.43 2.30
N ARG A 81 0.96 -10.33 1.67
CA ARG A 81 0.46 -11.56 1.05
C ARG A 81 1.22 -12.72 1.66
N ILE A 82 0.48 -13.67 2.22
CA ILE A 82 1.00 -14.91 2.75
C ILE A 82 0.48 -16.02 1.82
N VAL A 83 1.39 -16.76 1.21
CA VAL A 83 1.08 -17.88 0.33
C VAL A 83 1.20 -19.16 1.15
N THR A 84 0.13 -19.94 1.15
CA THR A 84 0.05 -21.24 1.83
C THR A 84 -0.21 -22.34 0.82
N PHE A 85 0.09 -23.58 1.20
CA PHE A 85 -0.19 -24.77 0.40
C PHE A 85 -1.51 -25.46 0.77
#